data_AF-A0A8H5T3U7-F1
#
_entry.id   AF-A0A8H5T3U7-F1
#
_cell.length_a   1.000
_cell.length_b   1.000
_cell.length_c   1.000
_cell.angle_alpha   90.00
_cell.angle_beta   90.00
_cell.angle_gamma   90.00
#
_symmetry.space_group_name_H-M   'P 1'
#
loop_
_entity.id
_entity.type
_entity.pdbx_description
1 polymer ?
#
loop_
_entity_poly.entity_id
_entity_poly.type
_entity_poly.pdbx_seq_one_letter_code
_entity_poly.pdbx_strand_id
1 'polypeptide(L)'
;MYRPRLLGQGLRSFAYVRTCRRTYITDAEVESARRYCLTQLQNSDYDAHLIRRFVPSPVQDTYAALRALNLELVRLPELVSNPTIGAFRMKFWQESIDNTFAGRPPREPICILLHKCLQDLEARDGNSSKKSIKFWISRLIRTREKHMTNRPFGDLASLEEYAENTYSTLMYATLASLPLRSMHVDHLASHVGKACGITAVLRGISVLAAPPPPVNTPSGQIPAGREPALLLPLDAMAEAGVKEEEVFRQGPNAPGLQDAVFKVATRANDHLITAREMLKRLKAGEDPGHEFEHQGEAEHFYSEESDTLKEIRQGFGVLLEAIPSAQDRMANPRHPKFEIRQKFINSSDDYLDVTNLAVDAIIKMLYELIAIVRPGSLLEVKEIAQTVGSLVLKNGGVVRGLANWGVFSLPKPISVHQMKHTHGHYFVMRYDAASKVHQDVRNTLRLEPRMIRAAHVKLGDGKLETLARFGPPKWKTTGSEA
;
A
#
# COMPACT_ATOMS: atom_id res chain seq x y z
N MET A 1 48.65 -30.50 27.93
CA MET A 1 47.20 -30.41 27.61
C MET A 1 46.50 -29.68 28.74
N TYR A 2 46.34 -28.36 28.61
CA TYR A 2 45.75 -27.50 29.63
C TYR A 2 44.40 -26.98 29.12
N ARG A 3 43.31 -27.34 29.82
CA ARG A 3 42.01 -26.65 29.71
C ARG A 3 41.93 -25.58 30.78
N PRO A 4 41.54 -24.33 30.48
CA PRO A 4 41.08 -23.40 31.49
C PRO A 4 39.55 -23.39 31.58
N ARG A 5 39.06 -23.47 32.83
CA ARG A 5 37.70 -23.17 33.27
C ARG A 5 37.50 -21.64 33.27
N LEU A 6 36.36 -21.16 32.79
CA LEU A 6 35.92 -19.78 33.02
C LEU A 6 35.22 -19.69 34.38
N LEU A 7 35.86 -19.01 35.32
CA LEU A 7 35.29 -18.56 36.60
C LEU A 7 34.56 -17.24 36.38
N GLY A 8 33.33 -17.16 36.89
CA GLY A 8 32.59 -15.90 37.00
C GLY A 8 33.13 -15.01 38.12
N GLN A 9 33.18 -13.70 37.85
CA GLN A 9 33.19 -12.59 38.79
C GLN A 9 32.40 -11.47 38.09
N GLY A 10 31.37 -10.85 38.64
CA GLY A 10 31.27 -10.34 40.00
C GLY A 10 31.36 -8.81 39.91
N LEU A 11 30.22 -8.14 40.09
CA LEU A 11 30.03 -6.68 40.05
C LEU A 11 31.00 -5.92 40.98
N ARG A 12 31.52 -4.77 40.51
CA ARG A 12 31.54 -3.43 41.16
C ARG A 12 32.82 -2.64 40.83
N SER A 13 32.64 -1.57 40.05
CA SER A 13 33.38 -0.32 40.23
C SER A 13 32.47 0.82 39.77
N PHE A 14 31.79 1.44 40.73
CA PHE A 14 31.14 2.73 40.54
C PHE A 14 32.22 3.81 40.52
N ALA A 15 32.80 4.05 39.34
CA ALA A 15 33.48 5.30 39.08
C ALA A 15 32.43 6.31 38.60
N TYR A 16 32.11 7.30 39.44
CA TYR A 16 31.29 8.44 39.07
C TYR A 16 32.10 9.32 38.09
N VAL A 17 32.25 8.85 36.85
CA VAL A 17 32.71 9.70 35.76
C VAL A 17 31.58 10.69 35.52
N ARG A 18 31.81 11.95 35.90
CA ARG A 18 31.05 13.08 35.34
C ARG A 18 31.26 13.02 33.83
N THR A 19 30.35 12.34 33.14
CA THR A 19 30.25 12.43 31.69
C THR A 19 29.77 13.85 31.42
N CYS A 20 30.69 14.72 31.02
CA CYS A 20 30.31 15.91 30.25
C CYS A 20 29.54 15.41 29.04
N ARG A 21 28.21 15.35 29.13
CA ARG A 21 27.35 15.01 28.00
C ARG A 21 27.64 16.05 26.92
N ARG A 22 28.30 15.64 25.83
CA ARG A 22 28.49 16.47 24.65
C ARG A 22 27.11 16.96 24.19
N THR A 23 26.90 18.27 24.28
CA THR A 23 25.65 18.94 23.91
C THR A 23 25.58 19.30 22.43
N TYR A 24 26.69 19.22 21.69
CA TYR A 24 26.74 19.50 20.26
C TYR A 24 26.54 18.23 19.44
N ILE A 25 25.68 18.31 18.42
CA ILE A 25 25.54 17.29 17.37
C ILE A 25 26.57 17.61 16.28
N THR A 26 27.34 16.61 15.87
CA THR A 26 28.32 16.70 14.80
C THR A 26 27.73 16.31 13.44
N ASP A 27 28.30 16.79 12.34
CA ASP A 27 27.91 16.37 10.98
C ASP A 27 28.05 14.86 10.77
N ALA A 28 29.04 14.23 11.43
CA ALA A 28 29.22 12.78 11.40
C ALA A 28 28.06 12.03 12.10
N GLU A 29 27.53 12.57 13.20
CA GLU A 29 26.35 12.02 13.88
C GLU A 29 25.10 12.18 13.01
N VAL A 30 24.94 13.32 12.31
CA VAL A 30 23.84 13.54 11.35
C VAL A 30 23.90 12.55 10.18
N GLU A 31 25.08 12.35 9.59
CA GLU A 31 25.25 11.43 8.46
C GLU A 31 25.02 9.97 8.88
N SER A 32 25.47 9.59 10.08
CA SER A 32 25.15 8.28 10.67
C SER A 32 23.64 8.11 10.88
N ALA A 33 22.97 9.14 11.41
CA ALA A 33 21.52 9.15 11.62
C ALA A 33 20.73 9.06 10.31
N ARG A 34 21.18 9.78 9.28
CA ARG A 34 20.64 9.69 7.91
C ARG A 34 20.75 8.27 7.37
N ARG A 35 21.94 7.66 7.47
CA ARG A 35 22.17 6.28 7.02
C ARG A 35 21.28 5.28 7.75
N TYR A 36 21.09 5.46 9.06
CA TYR A 36 20.18 4.64 9.85
C TYR A 36 18.75 4.72 9.31
N CYS A 37 18.19 5.92 9.13
CA CYS A 37 16.83 6.10 8.63
C CYS A 37 16.66 5.50 7.22
N LEU A 38 17.61 5.74 6.32
CA LEU A 38 17.57 5.18 4.97
C LEU A 38 17.64 3.65 4.96
N THR A 39 18.44 3.06 5.85
CA THR A 39 18.56 1.61 6.00
C THR A 39 17.26 0.99 6.53
N GLN A 40 16.59 1.64 7.49
CA GLN A 40 15.27 1.22 7.96
C GLN A 40 14.25 1.20 6.83
N LEU A 41 14.18 2.27 6.01
CA LEU A 41 13.28 2.29 4.86
C LEU A 41 13.64 1.20 3.85
N GLN A 42 14.91 1.07 3.47
CA GLN A 42 15.32 0.06 2.49
C GLN A 42 14.93 -1.37 2.91
N ASN A 43 15.03 -1.68 4.20
CA ASN A 43 14.78 -3.02 4.72
C ASN A 43 13.30 -3.29 5.04
N SER A 44 12.51 -2.24 5.30
CA SER A 44 11.20 -2.41 5.94
C SER A 44 10.07 -1.55 5.36
N ASP A 45 10.40 -0.55 4.55
CA ASP A 45 9.47 0.29 3.81
C ASP A 45 10.09 0.68 2.46
N TYR A 46 10.26 -0.34 1.61
CA TYR A 46 10.98 -0.18 0.34
C TYR A 46 10.29 0.81 -0.60
N ASP A 47 8.96 0.89 -0.52
CA ASP A 47 8.18 1.84 -1.29
C ASP A 47 8.52 3.27 -0.89
N ALA A 48 8.54 3.58 0.41
CA ALA A 48 8.99 4.89 0.90
C ALA A 48 10.46 5.18 0.52
N HIS A 49 11.33 4.16 0.53
CA HIS A 49 12.71 4.32 0.07
C HIS A 49 12.80 4.78 -1.39
N LEU A 50 11.89 4.31 -2.27
CA LEU A 50 11.82 4.74 -3.66
C LEU A 50 11.17 6.13 -3.78
N ILE A 51 10.03 6.35 -3.12
CA ILE A 51 9.27 7.61 -3.16
C ILE A 51 10.11 8.78 -2.68
N ARG A 52 10.96 8.59 -1.65
CA ARG A 52 11.87 9.62 -1.13
C ARG A 52 12.66 10.34 -2.23
N ARG A 53 13.03 9.65 -3.32
CA ARG A 53 13.83 10.24 -4.41
C ARG A 53 13.08 11.31 -5.20
N PHE A 54 11.75 11.25 -5.20
CA PHE A 54 10.86 12.20 -5.87
C PHE A 54 10.39 13.31 -4.93
N VAL A 55 10.52 13.12 -3.62
CA VAL A 55 10.32 14.18 -2.62
C VAL A 55 11.38 15.27 -2.84
N PRO A 56 11.04 16.57 -2.78
CA PRO A 56 12.00 17.65 -3.00
C PRO A 56 13.24 17.52 -2.10
N SER A 57 14.44 17.72 -2.68
CA SER A 57 15.72 17.57 -1.99
C SER A 57 15.79 18.23 -0.60
N PRO A 58 15.28 19.46 -0.40
CA PRO A 58 15.22 20.14 0.90
C PRO A 58 14.56 19.34 2.05
N VAL A 59 13.66 18.41 1.75
CA VAL A 59 12.81 17.72 2.74
C VAL A 59 12.91 16.20 2.70
N GLN A 60 13.80 15.64 1.87
CA GLN A 60 13.98 14.18 1.77
C GLN A 60 14.41 13.53 3.09
N ASP A 61 15.18 14.23 3.90
CA ASP A 61 15.61 13.74 5.21
C ASP A 61 14.50 13.87 6.26
N THR A 62 13.69 14.94 6.20
CA THR A 62 12.46 15.05 6.99
C THR A 62 11.54 13.87 6.70
N TYR A 63 11.27 13.61 5.42
CA TYR A 63 10.48 12.47 4.98
C TYR A 63 11.07 11.15 5.51
N ALA A 64 12.39 10.94 5.37
CA ALA A 64 13.03 9.73 5.86
C ALA A 64 12.91 9.54 7.39
N ALA A 65 13.10 10.61 8.17
CA ALA A 65 12.96 10.58 9.62
C ALA A 65 11.51 10.28 10.04
N LEU A 66 10.52 10.91 9.40
CA LEU A 66 9.11 10.70 9.68
C LEU A 66 8.66 9.27 9.34
N ARG A 67 9.09 8.72 8.20
CA ARG A 67 8.80 7.33 7.82
C ARG A 67 9.49 6.34 8.74
N ALA A 68 10.73 6.59 9.17
CA ALA A 68 11.43 5.77 10.15
C ALA A 68 10.73 5.80 11.52
N LEU A 69 10.25 6.97 11.97
CA LEU A 69 9.44 7.09 13.18
C LEU A 69 8.15 6.26 13.07
N ASN A 70 7.45 6.35 11.93
CA ASN A 70 6.25 5.55 11.71
C ASN A 70 6.53 4.04 11.80
N LEU A 71 7.66 3.57 11.26
CA LEU A 71 8.07 2.16 11.38
C LEU A 71 8.28 1.75 12.83
N GLU A 72 8.96 2.57 13.64
CA GLU A 72 9.15 2.30 15.06
C GLU A 72 7.80 2.22 15.79
N LEU A 73 6.90 3.18 15.55
CA LEU A 73 5.60 3.23 16.21
C LEU A 73 4.66 2.08 15.81
N VAL A 74 4.63 1.71 14.52
CA VAL A 74 3.80 0.62 13.99
C VAL A 74 4.20 -0.74 14.57
N ARG A 75 5.49 -0.94 14.86
CA ARG A 75 6.01 -2.21 15.39
C ARG A 75 5.79 -2.39 16.89
N LEU A 76 5.58 -1.31 17.64
CA LEU A 76 5.48 -1.37 19.10
C LEU A 76 4.42 -2.37 19.62
N PRO A 77 3.20 -2.43 19.06
CA PRO A 77 2.21 -3.44 19.46
C PRO A 77 2.69 -4.88 19.29
N GLU A 78 3.59 -5.13 18.33
CA GLU A 78 4.13 -6.46 18.06
C GLU A 78 5.36 -6.80 18.93
N LEU A 79 6.11 -5.78 19.37
CA LEU A 79 7.35 -5.95 20.13
C LEU A 79 7.12 -6.00 21.65
N VAL A 80 5.99 -5.51 22.14
CA VAL A 80 5.77 -5.29 23.57
C VAL A 80 4.48 -5.96 24.04
N SER A 81 4.61 -7.13 24.68
CA SER A 81 3.46 -7.86 25.25
C SER A 81 2.94 -7.25 26.57
N ASN A 82 3.73 -6.43 27.28
CA ASN A 82 3.31 -5.79 28.54
C ASN A 82 2.77 -4.37 28.28
N PRO A 83 1.48 -4.09 28.55
CA PRO A 83 0.88 -2.78 28.27
C PRO A 83 1.62 -1.60 28.93
N THR A 84 2.16 -1.79 30.14
CA THR A 84 2.92 -0.76 30.86
C THR A 84 4.23 -0.42 30.16
N ILE A 85 4.94 -1.43 29.63
CA ILE A 85 6.17 -1.21 28.85
C ILE A 85 5.83 -0.50 27.53
N GLY A 86 4.68 -0.82 26.92
CA GLY A 86 4.19 -0.16 25.72
C GLY A 86 3.92 1.33 25.95
N ALA A 87 3.25 1.65 27.05
CA ALA A 87 3.01 3.02 27.48
C ALA A 87 4.32 3.79 27.75
N PHE A 88 5.31 3.17 28.41
CA PHE A 88 6.62 3.80 28.59
C PHE A 88 7.35 4.07 27.27
N ARG A 89 7.23 3.17 26.27
CA ARG A 89 7.82 3.37 24.93
C ARG A 89 7.13 4.51 24.17
N MET A 90 5.80 4.60 24.23
CA MET A 90 5.05 5.71 23.62
C MET A 90 5.40 7.05 24.27
N LYS A 91 5.45 7.08 25.61
CA LYS A 91 5.87 8.26 26.36
C LYS A 91 7.32 8.68 26.04
N PHE A 92 8.22 7.72 25.93
CA PHE A 92 9.60 7.97 25.50
C PHE A 92 9.65 8.66 24.13
N TRP A 93 8.88 8.20 23.15
CA TRP A 93 8.84 8.83 21.83
C TRP A 93 8.24 10.24 21.88
N GLN A 94 7.15 10.44 22.63
CA GLN A 94 6.56 11.77 22.83
C GLN A 94 7.58 12.75 23.43
N GLU A 95 8.23 12.37 24.54
CA GLU A 95 9.26 13.20 25.19
C GLU A 95 10.48 13.44 24.30
N SER A 96 10.88 12.44 23.51
CA SER A 96 12.01 12.54 22.57
C SER A 96 11.75 13.56 21.47
N ILE A 97 10.53 13.57 20.92
CA ILE A 97 10.09 14.57 19.95
C ILE A 97 9.99 15.94 20.62
N ASP A 98 9.36 16.04 21.79
CA ASP A 98 9.26 17.31 22.52
C ASP A 98 10.63 17.94 22.78
N ASN A 99 11.60 17.14 23.22
CA ASN A 99 12.98 17.58 23.44
C ASN A 99 13.69 17.97 22.13
N THR A 100 13.43 17.26 21.04
CA THR A 100 13.96 17.58 19.70
C THR A 100 13.49 18.95 19.22
N PHE A 101 12.20 19.24 19.37
CA PHE A 101 11.62 20.55 19.03
C PHE A 101 12.04 21.66 20.01
N ALA A 102 12.41 21.31 21.25
CA ALA A 102 12.99 22.23 22.22
C ALA A 102 14.51 22.47 22.02
N GLY A 103 15.09 21.97 20.93
CA GLY A 103 16.51 22.16 20.61
C GLY A 103 17.47 21.28 21.41
N ARG A 104 16.96 20.24 22.09
CA ARG A 104 17.73 19.32 22.92
C ARG A 104 17.46 17.87 22.52
N PRO A 105 17.67 17.48 21.24
CA PRO A 105 17.35 16.12 20.79
C PRO A 105 18.11 15.06 21.60
N PRO A 106 17.45 13.94 21.97
CA PRO A 106 18.15 12.79 22.52
C PRO A 106 19.07 12.17 21.45
N ARG A 107 19.99 11.30 21.87
CA ARG A 107 20.91 10.56 20.98
C ARG A 107 20.23 9.38 20.27
N GLU A 108 19.02 9.62 19.78
CA GLU A 108 18.25 8.72 18.95
C GLU A 108 18.42 9.17 17.48
N PRO A 109 18.85 8.30 16.55
CA PRO A 109 19.10 8.66 15.15
C PRO A 109 17.96 9.47 14.50
N ILE A 110 16.70 9.07 14.72
CA ILE A 110 15.53 9.77 14.17
C ILE A 110 15.45 11.20 14.70
N CYS A 111 15.70 11.40 16.00
CA CYS A 111 15.67 12.72 16.63
C CYS A 111 16.83 13.61 16.17
N ILE A 112 18.03 13.04 16.00
CA ILE A 112 19.20 13.76 15.48
C ILE A 112 18.93 14.28 14.06
N LEU A 113 18.44 13.40 13.18
CA LEU A 113 18.16 13.77 11.79
C LEU A 113 17.03 14.81 11.71
N LEU A 114 15.95 14.59 12.46
CA LEU A 114 14.83 15.53 12.52
C LEU A 114 15.27 16.90 13.04
N HIS A 115 16.11 16.94 14.08
CA HIS A 115 16.65 18.19 14.60
C HIS A 115 17.42 18.98 13.54
N LYS A 116 18.30 18.32 12.78
CA LYS A 116 19.01 18.97 11.67
C LYS A 116 18.04 19.50 10.61
N CYS A 117 17.02 18.73 10.26
CA CYS A 117 16.00 19.16 9.29
C CYS A 117 15.23 20.40 9.77
N LEU A 118 14.93 20.48 11.07
CA LEU A 118 14.27 21.64 11.67
C LEU A 118 15.17 22.89 11.68
N GLN A 119 16.47 22.73 11.90
CA GLN A 119 17.44 23.84 11.79
C GLN A 119 17.53 24.33 10.34
N ASP A 120 17.60 23.41 9.38
CA ASP A 120 17.64 23.77 7.97
C ASP A 120 16.34 24.44 7.53
N LEU A 121 15.19 23.97 8.01
CA LEU A 121 13.90 24.61 7.77
C LEU A 121 13.87 26.04 8.33
N GLU A 122 14.33 26.23 9.56
CA GLU A 122 14.40 27.56 10.18
C GLU A 122 15.26 28.54 9.40
N ALA A 123 16.40 28.08 8.89
CA ALA A 123 17.27 28.89 8.04
C ALA A 123 16.62 29.27 6.70
N ARG A 124 15.64 28.49 6.21
CA ARG A 124 15.00 28.66 4.89
C ARG A 124 13.68 29.44 4.94
N ASP A 125 12.83 29.19 5.92
CA ASP A 125 11.44 29.69 6.01
C ASP A 125 11.10 30.27 7.41
N GLY A 126 12.09 30.35 8.31
CA GLY A 126 11.86 30.81 9.69
C GLY A 126 11.11 29.79 10.56
N ASN A 127 10.46 30.27 11.62
CA ASN A 127 9.96 29.39 12.69
C ASN A 127 8.46 29.03 12.59
N SER A 128 7.77 29.52 11.55
CA SER A 128 6.31 29.41 11.38
C SER A 128 5.85 27.96 11.27
N SER A 129 6.54 27.14 10.49
CA SER A 129 6.12 25.77 10.18
C SER A 129 6.50 24.73 11.25
N LYS A 130 7.42 25.06 12.19
CA LYS A 130 7.85 24.10 13.24
C LYS A 130 6.71 23.67 14.17
N LYS A 131 5.79 24.59 14.50
CA LYS A 131 4.64 24.30 15.37
C LYS A 131 3.69 23.29 14.72
N SER A 132 3.35 23.52 13.45
CA SER A 132 2.51 22.62 12.65
C SER A 132 3.14 21.23 12.54
N ILE A 133 4.43 21.12 12.17
CA ILE A 133 5.13 19.82 12.10
C ILE A 133 5.10 19.10 13.46
N LYS A 134 5.38 19.81 14.57
CA LYS A 134 5.34 19.23 15.92
C LYS A 134 3.95 18.68 16.25
N PHE A 135 2.91 19.44 15.92
CA PHE A 135 1.53 19.05 16.16
C PHE A 135 1.19 17.75 15.43
N TRP A 136 1.50 17.66 14.13
CA TRP A 136 1.26 16.45 13.34
C TRP A 136 2.01 15.23 13.90
N ILE A 137 3.29 15.37 14.22
CA ILE A 137 4.06 14.26 14.81
C ILE A 137 3.47 13.83 16.16
N SER A 138 3.04 14.78 16.99
CA SER A 138 2.42 14.47 18.28
C SER A 138 1.05 13.79 18.12
N ARG A 139 0.25 14.21 17.14
CA ARG A 139 -1.02 13.57 16.78
C ARG A 139 -0.81 12.12 16.36
N LEU A 140 0.20 11.84 15.52
CA LEU A 140 0.57 10.49 15.12
C LEU A 140 0.89 9.62 16.34
N ILE A 141 1.76 10.09 17.24
CA ILE A 141 2.18 9.33 18.43
C ILE A 141 0.97 9.02 19.33
N ARG A 142 0.15 10.03 19.65
CA ARG A 142 -1.06 9.86 20.47
C ARG A 142 -2.06 8.90 19.83
N THR A 143 -2.21 8.94 18.52
CA THR A 143 -3.14 8.06 17.79
C THR A 143 -2.65 6.61 17.84
N ARG A 144 -1.34 6.38 17.65
CA ARG A 144 -0.73 5.05 17.78
C ARG A 144 -0.81 4.52 19.21
N GLU A 145 -0.60 5.37 20.21
CA GLU A 145 -0.75 5.03 21.63
C GLU A 145 -2.17 4.50 21.93
N LYS A 146 -3.21 5.19 21.47
CA LYS A 146 -4.61 4.76 21.62
C LYS A 146 -4.88 3.37 21.01
N HIS A 147 -4.17 3.01 19.94
CA HIS A 147 -4.37 1.76 19.20
C HIS A 147 -3.36 0.66 19.57
N MET A 148 -2.58 0.82 20.64
CA MET A 148 -1.58 -0.16 21.08
C MET A 148 -2.14 -1.54 21.41
N THR A 149 -3.45 -1.64 21.68
CA THR A 149 -4.12 -2.90 22.04
C THR A 149 -4.66 -3.66 20.82
N ASN A 150 -4.45 -3.16 19.60
CA ASN A 150 -4.95 -3.78 18.36
C ASN A 150 -6.45 -4.14 18.40
N ARG A 151 -7.27 -3.28 19.01
CA ARG A 151 -8.73 -3.44 18.97
C ARG A 151 -9.25 -3.21 17.55
N PRO A 152 -10.27 -3.97 17.11
CA PRO A 152 -10.91 -3.76 15.82
C PRO A 152 -11.59 -2.39 15.75
N PHE A 153 -11.72 -1.85 14.54
CA PHE A 153 -12.44 -0.61 14.29
C PHE A 153 -13.94 -0.85 14.36
N GLY A 154 -14.69 0.08 14.97
CA GLY A 154 -16.14 -0.09 15.13
C GLY A 154 -16.89 -0.06 13.80
N ASP A 155 -16.41 0.76 12.87
CA ASP A 155 -17.00 0.99 11.57
C ASP A 155 -15.94 1.49 10.57
N LEU A 156 -16.34 1.67 9.31
CA LEU A 156 -15.45 2.16 8.28
C LEU A 156 -14.97 3.60 8.53
N ALA A 157 -15.81 4.45 9.13
CA ALA A 157 -15.50 5.84 9.43
C ALA A 157 -14.38 5.97 10.49
N SER A 158 -14.39 5.13 11.53
CA SER A 158 -13.32 5.10 12.54
C SER A 158 -11.99 4.62 11.96
N LEU A 159 -12.00 3.72 10.96
CA LEU A 159 -10.80 3.36 10.21
C LEU A 159 -10.28 4.52 9.35
N GLU A 160 -11.15 5.31 8.72
CA GLU A 160 -10.76 6.52 7.98
C GLU A 160 -10.18 7.59 8.90
N GLU A 161 -10.80 7.82 10.06
CA GLU A 161 -10.29 8.74 11.08
C GLU A 161 -8.90 8.28 11.58
N TYR A 162 -8.70 6.99 11.76
CA TYR A 162 -7.40 6.44 12.10
C TYR A 162 -6.36 6.70 10.99
N ALA A 163 -6.74 6.47 9.73
CA ALA A 163 -5.86 6.69 8.58
C ALA A 163 -5.49 8.17 8.41
N GLU A 164 -6.44 9.08 8.64
CA GLU A 164 -6.23 10.53 8.66
C GLU A 164 -5.24 10.95 9.76
N ASN A 165 -5.45 10.45 10.97
CA ASN A 165 -4.62 10.77 12.12
C ASN A 165 -3.25 10.05 12.13
N THR A 166 -2.95 9.24 11.12
CA THR A 166 -1.68 8.53 10.97
C THR A 166 -0.98 8.85 9.65
N TYR A 167 -1.47 8.32 8.54
CA TYR A 167 -0.81 8.43 7.23
C TYR A 167 -1.02 9.81 6.60
N SER A 168 -2.23 10.40 6.65
CA SER A 168 -2.42 11.79 6.20
C SER A 168 -1.60 12.76 7.04
N THR A 169 -1.59 12.57 8.36
CA THR A 169 -0.77 13.35 9.31
C THR A 169 0.73 13.31 8.97
N LEU A 170 1.28 12.17 8.52
CA LEU A 170 2.67 12.09 8.05
C LEU A 170 2.91 12.90 6.77
N MET A 171 1.93 12.91 5.86
CA MET A 171 1.99 13.73 4.66
C MET A 171 1.91 15.21 5.00
N TYR A 172 1.01 15.64 5.90
CA TYR A 172 0.94 17.03 6.39
C TYR A 172 2.25 17.47 7.04
N ALA A 173 2.85 16.63 7.90
CA ALA A 173 4.15 16.93 8.50
C ALA A 173 5.26 17.10 7.45
N THR A 174 5.21 16.31 6.37
CA THR A 174 6.17 16.42 5.26
C THR A 174 5.90 17.67 4.42
N LEU A 175 4.64 17.98 4.09
CA LEU A 175 4.24 19.16 3.34
C LEU A 175 4.54 20.46 4.12
N ALA A 176 4.30 20.47 5.42
CA ALA A 176 4.65 21.59 6.30
C ALA A 176 6.18 21.84 6.39
N SER A 177 7.01 20.86 6.02
CA SER A 177 8.45 21.08 5.90
C SER A 177 8.88 21.70 4.57
N LEU A 178 7.96 21.80 3.61
CA LEU A 178 8.08 22.64 2.42
C LEU A 178 7.54 24.05 2.73
N PRO A 179 8.02 25.09 2.05
CA PRO A 179 7.40 26.41 2.07
C PRO A 179 6.10 26.40 1.23
N LEU A 180 5.19 25.47 1.55
CA LEU A 180 3.95 25.22 0.85
C LEU A 180 2.79 25.37 1.83
N ARG A 181 1.87 26.29 1.54
CA ARG A 181 0.72 26.65 2.39
C ARG A 181 -0.57 26.53 1.59
N SER A 182 -0.84 25.32 1.09
CA SER A 182 -1.91 25.06 0.13
C SER A 182 -2.98 24.14 0.70
N MET A 183 -4.20 24.67 0.83
CA MET A 183 -5.38 23.89 1.21
C MET A 183 -5.64 22.77 0.22
N HIS A 184 -5.47 23.02 -1.07
CA HIS A 184 -5.70 22.02 -2.10
C HIS A 184 -4.72 20.86 -2.02
N VAL A 185 -3.44 21.12 -1.72
CA VAL A 185 -2.45 20.05 -1.57
C VAL A 185 -2.67 19.26 -0.28
N ASP A 186 -3.03 19.94 0.82
CA ASP A 186 -3.41 19.26 2.07
C ASP A 186 -4.66 18.38 1.86
N HIS A 187 -5.66 18.89 1.14
CA HIS A 187 -6.86 18.13 0.83
C HIS A 187 -6.58 16.90 -0.05
N LEU A 188 -5.68 17.02 -1.05
CA LEU A 188 -5.17 15.86 -1.80
C LEU A 188 -4.44 14.87 -0.88
N ALA A 189 -3.60 15.38 0.02
CA ALA A 189 -2.85 14.57 0.98
C ALA A 189 -3.77 13.84 1.98
N SER A 190 -4.91 14.42 2.36
CA SER A 190 -5.93 13.75 3.18
C SER A 190 -6.44 12.49 2.50
N HIS A 191 -6.89 12.60 1.25
CA HIS A 191 -7.40 11.44 0.53
C HIS A 191 -6.33 10.38 0.26
N VAL A 192 -5.13 10.81 -0.16
CA VAL A 192 -4.01 9.87 -0.37
C VAL A 192 -3.62 9.20 0.95
N GLY A 193 -3.52 9.95 2.04
CA GLY A 193 -3.17 9.45 3.36
C GLY A 193 -4.22 8.48 3.92
N LYS A 194 -5.52 8.81 3.81
CA LYS A 194 -6.63 7.91 4.18
C LYS A 194 -6.54 6.59 3.40
N ALA A 195 -6.34 6.65 2.08
CA ALA A 195 -6.15 5.46 1.25
C ALA A 195 -4.95 4.62 1.71
N CYS A 196 -3.79 5.24 1.94
CA CYS A 196 -2.58 4.56 2.42
C CYS A 196 -2.75 3.90 3.78
N GLY A 197 -3.42 4.57 4.72
CA GLY A 197 -3.68 4.02 6.04
C GLY A 197 -4.61 2.82 6.01
N ILE A 198 -5.69 2.90 5.22
CA ILE A 198 -6.60 1.75 5.02
C ILE A 198 -5.84 0.59 4.39
N THR A 199 -5.06 0.81 3.33
CA THR A 199 -4.25 -0.24 2.70
C THR A 199 -3.24 -0.85 3.67
N ALA A 200 -2.60 -0.04 4.52
CA ALA A 200 -1.67 -0.54 5.53
C ALA A 200 -2.35 -1.48 6.54
N VAL A 201 -3.57 -1.16 6.98
CA VAL A 201 -4.38 -2.03 7.85
C VAL A 201 -4.69 -3.36 7.14
N LEU A 202 -5.10 -3.31 5.86
CA LEU A 202 -5.36 -4.51 5.06
C LEU A 202 -4.12 -5.41 4.91
N ARG A 203 -2.94 -4.83 4.68
CA ARG A 203 -1.67 -5.57 4.64
C ARG A 203 -1.36 -6.26 5.97
N GLY A 204 -1.70 -5.59 7.07
CA GLY A 204 -1.49 -6.08 8.43
C GLY A 204 -2.27 -7.36 8.77
N ILE A 205 -3.37 -7.66 8.07
CA ILE A 205 -4.24 -8.84 8.35
C ILE A 205 -3.42 -10.12 8.38
N SER A 206 -2.57 -10.36 7.37
CA SER A 206 -1.76 -11.58 7.27
C SER A 206 -0.77 -11.76 8.41
N VAL A 207 -0.26 -10.65 8.97
CA VAL A 207 0.73 -10.66 10.04
C VAL A 207 0.03 -10.79 11.40
N LEU A 208 -1.09 -10.10 11.59
CA LEU A 208 -1.78 -10.00 12.88
C LEU A 208 -2.73 -11.18 13.14
N ALA A 209 -3.39 -11.72 12.11
CA ALA A 209 -4.33 -12.83 12.26
C ALA A 209 -3.64 -14.21 12.41
N ALA A 210 -2.38 -14.33 11.98
CA ALA A 210 -1.61 -15.57 12.03
C ALA A 210 -0.28 -15.38 12.78
N PRO A 211 -0.29 -15.35 14.12
CA PRO A 211 0.93 -15.23 14.91
C PRO A 211 1.90 -16.40 14.73
N PRO A 212 3.23 -16.19 14.76
CA PRO A 212 4.19 -17.27 14.59
C PRO A 212 3.98 -18.30 15.72
N PRO A 213 4.12 -19.59 15.40
CA PRO A 213 3.92 -20.65 16.37
C PRO A 213 4.96 -20.56 17.50
N PRO A 214 4.66 -21.15 18.66
CA PRO A 214 5.60 -21.25 19.78
C PRO A 214 6.94 -21.82 19.32
N VAL A 215 8.05 -21.20 19.73
CA VAL A 215 9.38 -21.68 19.38
C VAL A 215 9.88 -22.60 20.49
N ASN A 216 10.19 -23.84 20.14
CA ASN A 216 10.86 -24.76 21.06
C ASN A 216 12.32 -24.35 21.19
N THR A 217 12.72 -23.87 22.37
CA THR A 217 14.13 -23.63 22.69
C THR A 217 14.65 -24.73 23.62
N PRO A 218 15.98 -24.95 23.71
CA PRO A 218 16.57 -25.90 24.66
C PRO A 218 16.19 -25.63 26.13
N SER A 219 15.76 -24.39 26.44
CA SER A 219 15.33 -23.93 27.76
C SER A 219 13.82 -24.05 28.01
N GLY A 220 13.06 -24.60 27.04
CA GLY A 220 11.61 -24.76 27.11
C GLY A 220 10.88 -24.18 25.91
N GLN A 221 9.56 -24.37 25.87
CA GLN A 221 8.69 -23.71 24.90
C GLN A 221 8.58 -22.22 25.22
N ILE A 222 8.96 -21.37 24.27
CA ILE A 222 8.57 -19.95 24.32
C ILE A 222 7.14 -19.89 23.76
N PRO A 223 6.12 -19.55 24.57
CA PRO A 223 4.75 -19.43 24.10
C PRO A 223 4.65 -18.46 22.91
N ALA A 224 3.67 -18.66 22.04
CA ALA A 224 3.32 -17.64 21.05
C ALA A 224 2.92 -16.37 21.83
N GLY A 225 3.79 -15.37 21.85
CA GLY A 225 3.70 -14.23 22.77
C GLY A 225 2.62 -13.20 22.44
N ARG A 226 1.67 -13.52 21.55
CA ARG A 226 0.68 -12.56 21.05
C ARG A 226 -0.67 -13.20 20.76
N GLU A 227 -1.73 -12.51 21.17
CA GLU A 227 -3.09 -12.83 20.76
C GLU A 227 -3.27 -12.43 19.28
N PRO A 228 -3.90 -13.28 18.45
CA PRO A 228 -4.23 -12.92 17.08
C PRO A 228 -5.21 -11.74 17.08
N ALA A 229 -5.06 -10.85 16.11
CA ALA A 229 -5.92 -9.67 15.99
C ALA A 229 -6.39 -9.48 14.54
N LEU A 230 -7.65 -9.09 14.38
CA LEU A 230 -8.24 -8.74 13.09
C LEU A 230 -8.72 -7.28 13.11
N LEU A 231 -7.93 -6.39 12.50
CA LEU A 231 -8.19 -4.94 12.47
C LEU A 231 -9.18 -4.53 11.37
N LEU A 232 -10.11 -5.40 10.97
CA LEU A 232 -11.15 -5.02 10.02
C LEU A 232 -12.29 -4.28 10.76
N PRO A 233 -12.99 -3.34 10.09
CA PRO A 233 -14.20 -2.75 10.62
C PRO A 233 -15.28 -3.78 10.95
N LEU A 234 -15.86 -3.68 12.14
CA LEU A 234 -16.87 -4.63 12.63
C LEU A 234 -18.14 -4.61 11.79
N ASP A 235 -18.55 -3.46 11.25
CA ASP A 235 -19.68 -3.30 10.34
C ASP A 235 -19.47 -4.06 9.01
N ALA A 236 -18.28 -3.97 8.43
CA ALA A 236 -17.89 -4.68 7.22
C ALA A 236 -17.82 -6.20 7.44
N MET A 237 -17.29 -6.62 8.60
CA MET A 237 -17.27 -8.02 9.00
C MET A 237 -18.70 -8.57 9.21
N ALA A 238 -19.56 -7.82 9.89
CA ALA A 238 -20.93 -8.23 10.17
C ALA A 238 -21.76 -8.37 8.89
N GLU A 239 -21.68 -7.41 7.97
CA GLU A 239 -22.39 -7.46 6.69
C GLU A 239 -21.96 -8.66 5.84
N ALA A 240 -20.67 -8.99 5.83
CA ALA A 240 -20.14 -10.13 5.09
C ALA A 240 -20.26 -11.47 5.86
N GLY A 241 -20.80 -11.47 7.09
CA GLY A 241 -20.95 -12.67 7.91
C GLY A 241 -19.65 -13.28 8.41
N VAL A 242 -18.59 -12.48 8.54
CA VAL A 242 -17.26 -12.93 8.97
C VAL A 242 -17.25 -13.24 10.46
N LYS A 243 -16.77 -14.44 10.82
CA LYS A 243 -16.43 -14.79 12.20
C LYS A 243 -14.92 -14.75 12.38
N GLU A 244 -14.47 -13.94 13.34
CA GLU A 244 -13.05 -13.73 13.63
C GLU A 244 -12.30 -15.05 13.91
N GLU A 245 -12.94 -15.95 14.66
CA GLU A 245 -12.41 -17.30 14.95
C GLU A 245 -12.10 -18.10 13.68
N GLU A 246 -13.02 -18.08 12.71
CA GLU A 246 -12.87 -18.80 11.44
C GLU A 246 -11.72 -18.21 10.62
N VAL A 247 -11.49 -16.90 10.70
CA VAL A 247 -10.34 -16.21 10.10
C VAL A 247 -9.04 -16.71 10.71
N PHE A 248 -8.96 -16.85 12.04
CA PHE A 248 -7.75 -17.34 12.71
C PHE A 248 -7.45 -18.81 12.38
N ARG A 249 -8.47 -19.65 12.19
CA ARG A 249 -8.29 -21.07 11.85
C ARG A 249 -8.04 -21.32 10.37
N GLN A 250 -8.79 -20.66 9.50
CA GLN A 250 -8.86 -20.97 8.06
C GLN A 250 -8.13 -19.94 7.20
N GLY A 251 -7.70 -18.82 7.80
CA GLY A 251 -7.02 -17.73 7.14
C GLY A 251 -7.84 -17.19 5.96
N PRO A 252 -7.26 -17.08 4.76
CA PRO A 252 -7.92 -16.48 3.59
C PRO A 252 -9.15 -17.27 3.08
N ASN A 253 -9.36 -18.49 3.56
CA ASN A 253 -10.49 -19.34 3.18
C ASN A 253 -11.71 -19.13 4.09
N ALA A 254 -11.60 -18.31 5.14
CA ALA A 254 -12.71 -18.03 6.04
C ALA A 254 -13.90 -17.41 5.26
N PRO A 255 -15.14 -17.92 5.46
CA PRO A 255 -16.32 -17.40 4.80
C PRO A 255 -16.48 -15.88 5.02
N GLY A 256 -16.81 -15.14 3.96
CA GLY A 256 -17.05 -13.70 4.01
C GLY A 256 -15.80 -12.83 4.12
N LEU A 257 -14.62 -13.37 4.48
CA LEU A 257 -13.42 -12.56 4.71
C LEU A 257 -13.00 -11.78 3.46
N GLN A 258 -13.07 -12.42 2.28
CA GLN A 258 -12.73 -11.77 1.02
C GLN A 258 -13.70 -10.62 0.70
N ASP A 259 -14.98 -10.77 1.01
CA ASP A 259 -16.00 -9.74 0.78
C ASP A 259 -15.81 -8.56 1.75
N ALA A 260 -15.51 -8.82 3.02
CA ALA A 260 -15.19 -7.78 3.99
C ALA A 260 -13.91 -7.00 3.62
N VAL A 261 -12.83 -7.71 3.26
CA VAL A 261 -11.58 -7.11 2.76
C VAL A 261 -11.85 -6.29 1.50
N PHE A 262 -12.67 -6.80 0.59
CA PHE A 262 -13.03 -6.11 -0.64
C PHE A 262 -13.81 -4.82 -0.36
N LYS A 263 -14.76 -4.81 0.58
CA LYS A 263 -15.51 -3.61 0.98
C LYS A 263 -14.57 -2.53 1.52
N VAL A 264 -13.66 -2.89 2.41
CA VAL A 264 -12.67 -1.96 2.99
C VAL A 264 -11.68 -1.46 1.93
N ALA A 265 -11.22 -2.35 1.05
CA ALA A 265 -10.33 -1.98 -0.06
C ALA A 265 -11.01 -1.05 -1.07
N THR A 266 -12.32 -1.21 -1.28
CA THR A 266 -13.13 -0.31 -2.13
C THR A 266 -13.07 1.10 -1.57
N ARG A 267 -13.20 1.27 -0.25
CA ARG A 267 -13.12 2.59 0.37
C ARG A 267 -11.77 3.28 0.20
N ALA A 268 -10.67 2.54 0.35
CA ALA A 268 -9.34 3.07 0.04
C ALA A 268 -9.23 3.52 -1.42
N ASN A 269 -9.80 2.73 -2.35
CA ASN A 269 -9.83 3.05 -3.76
C ASN A 269 -10.72 4.27 -4.07
N ASP A 270 -11.83 4.45 -3.36
CA ASP A 270 -12.70 5.62 -3.52
C ASP A 270 -11.94 6.90 -3.19
N HIS A 271 -11.16 6.92 -2.10
CA HIS A 271 -10.28 8.06 -1.81
C HIS A 271 -9.25 8.33 -2.91
N LEU A 272 -8.67 7.29 -3.52
CA LEU A 272 -7.78 7.47 -4.66
C LEU A 272 -8.50 8.00 -5.91
N ILE A 273 -9.75 7.59 -6.15
CA ILE A 273 -10.57 8.13 -7.24
C ILE A 273 -10.88 9.60 -6.97
N THR A 274 -11.32 9.94 -5.75
CA THR A 274 -11.60 11.32 -5.34
C THR A 274 -10.36 12.21 -5.48
N ALA A 275 -9.20 11.76 -5.01
CA ALA A 275 -7.95 12.49 -5.17
C ALA A 275 -7.58 12.73 -6.65
N ARG A 276 -7.84 11.76 -7.54
CA ARG A 276 -7.59 11.91 -8.98
C ARG A 276 -8.55 12.89 -9.64
N GLU A 277 -9.84 12.80 -9.33
CA GLU A 277 -10.84 13.71 -9.89
C GLU A 277 -10.59 15.14 -9.39
N MET A 278 -10.31 15.30 -8.10
CA MET A 278 -9.90 16.56 -7.50
C MET A 278 -8.65 17.12 -8.19
N LEU A 279 -7.59 16.31 -8.39
CA LEU A 279 -6.38 16.74 -9.08
C LEU A 279 -6.67 17.18 -10.54
N LYS A 280 -7.59 16.50 -11.23
CA LYS A 280 -8.00 16.83 -12.59
C LYS A 280 -8.73 18.17 -12.64
N ARG A 281 -9.69 18.40 -11.74
CA ARG A 281 -10.43 19.66 -11.60
C ARG A 281 -9.50 20.83 -11.28
N LEU A 282 -8.64 20.68 -10.27
CA LEU A 282 -7.67 21.71 -9.90
C LEU A 282 -6.69 22.03 -11.04
N LYS A 283 -6.32 21.02 -11.85
CA LYS A 283 -5.50 21.26 -13.05
C LYS A 283 -6.24 22.03 -14.15
N ALA A 284 -7.56 21.92 -14.21
CA ALA A 284 -8.41 22.69 -15.11
C ALA A 284 -8.74 24.11 -14.56
N GLY A 285 -8.28 24.44 -13.36
CA GLY A 285 -8.62 25.71 -12.68
C GLY A 285 -10.01 25.71 -12.05
N GLU A 286 -10.61 24.53 -11.87
CA GLU A 286 -11.90 24.35 -11.21
C GLU A 286 -11.73 24.13 -9.69
N ASP A 287 -12.85 24.22 -8.95
CA ASP A 287 -12.89 23.89 -7.53
C ASP A 287 -12.62 22.38 -7.27
N PRO A 288 -12.20 21.96 -6.07
CA PRO A 288 -11.85 20.57 -5.76
C PRO A 288 -13.01 19.56 -5.90
N GLY A 289 -14.26 20.01 -6.07
CA GLY A 289 -15.44 19.17 -6.25
C GLY A 289 -16.20 18.88 -4.95
N HIS A 290 -15.57 19.09 -3.79
CA HIS A 290 -16.20 19.07 -2.47
C HIS A 290 -15.35 19.83 -1.45
N GLU A 291 -15.96 20.16 -0.31
CA GLU A 291 -15.28 20.84 0.79
C GLU A 291 -14.23 19.94 1.45
N PHE A 292 -13.19 20.57 2.00
CA PHE A 292 -12.18 19.86 2.77
C PHE A 292 -12.61 19.76 4.23
N GLU A 293 -12.95 18.54 4.66
CA GLU A 293 -13.46 18.22 6.00
C GLU A 293 -12.53 18.70 7.14
N HIS A 294 -11.22 18.81 6.88
CA HIS A 294 -10.20 19.16 7.87
C HIS A 294 -9.68 20.60 7.74
N GLN A 295 -10.28 21.43 6.87
CA GLN A 295 -9.83 22.82 6.66
C GLN A 295 -9.83 23.68 7.94
N GLY A 296 -10.74 23.38 8.88
CA GLY A 296 -10.89 24.11 10.14
C GLY A 296 -9.88 23.74 11.24
N GLU A 297 -8.98 22.78 11.01
CA GLU A 297 -7.99 22.42 12.02
C GLU A 297 -6.90 23.49 12.11
N ALA A 298 -6.70 24.02 13.33
CA ALA A 298 -5.90 25.24 13.60
C ALA A 298 -4.43 25.21 13.13
N GLU A 299 -3.93 24.06 12.71
CA GLU A 299 -2.52 23.83 12.36
C GLU A 299 -2.31 23.67 10.84
N HIS A 300 -3.37 23.80 10.05
CA HIS A 300 -3.29 24.11 8.63
C HIS A 300 -3.12 25.62 8.44
N PHE A 301 -2.02 26.01 7.81
CA PHE A 301 -1.71 27.42 7.53
C PHE A 301 -1.72 27.63 6.02
N TYR A 302 -2.57 28.55 5.54
CA TYR A 302 -2.74 28.84 4.11
C TYR A 302 -2.35 30.29 3.78
N SER A 303 -1.79 30.51 2.58
CA SER A 303 -1.55 31.87 2.06
C SER A 303 -2.76 32.37 1.26
N GLU A 304 -3.03 33.68 1.30
CA GLU A 304 -4.14 34.31 0.56
C GLU A 304 -3.89 34.37 -0.96
N GLU A 305 -2.62 34.41 -1.38
CA GLU A 305 -2.22 34.25 -2.78
C GLU A 305 -1.85 32.78 -3.03
N SER A 306 -2.56 32.11 -3.95
CA SER A 306 -2.36 30.69 -4.27
C SER A 306 -2.22 30.49 -5.77
N ASP A 307 -1.07 29.97 -6.19
CA ASP A 307 -0.88 29.39 -7.53
C ASP A 307 -1.02 27.87 -7.39
N THR A 308 -2.26 27.40 -7.48
CA THR A 308 -2.64 26.01 -7.25
C THR A 308 -1.82 25.03 -8.11
N LEU A 309 -1.51 25.38 -9.35
CA LEU A 309 -0.73 24.50 -10.24
C LEU A 309 0.72 24.39 -9.78
N LYS A 310 1.34 25.50 -9.38
CA LYS A 310 2.70 25.51 -8.84
C LYS A 310 2.77 24.76 -7.51
N GLU A 311 1.79 24.96 -6.64
CA GLU A 311 1.66 24.27 -5.36
C GLU A 311 1.53 22.76 -5.52
N ILE A 312 0.67 22.31 -6.44
CA ILE A 312 0.53 20.89 -6.78
C ILE A 312 1.86 20.32 -7.27
N ARG A 313 2.59 21.03 -8.14
CA ARG A 313 3.90 20.57 -8.63
C ARG A 313 4.92 20.44 -7.49
N GLN A 314 4.91 21.37 -6.54
CA GLN A 314 5.81 21.35 -5.38
C GLN A 314 5.48 20.21 -4.41
N GLY A 315 4.19 19.93 -4.18
CA GLY A 315 3.71 18.85 -3.31
C GLY A 315 3.69 17.46 -3.97
N PHE A 316 3.80 17.38 -5.31
CA PHE A 316 3.60 16.14 -6.07
C PHE A 316 4.45 14.96 -5.58
N GLY A 317 5.71 15.21 -5.24
CA GLY A 317 6.61 14.18 -4.73
C GLY A 317 6.12 13.48 -3.47
N VAL A 318 5.39 14.20 -2.60
CA VAL A 318 4.75 13.64 -1.40
C VAL A 318 3.50 12.85 -1.77
N LEU A 319 2.71 13.32 -2.74
CA LEU A 319 1.48 12.66 -3.21
C LEU A 319 1.74 11.30 -3.91
N LEU A 320 3.00 11.00 -4.27
CA LEU A 320 3.38 9.68 -4.82
C LEU A 320 3.24 8.53 -3.82
N GLU A 321 3.01 8.81 -2.54
CA GLU A 321 2.53 7.82 -1.55
C GLU A 321 1.26 7.09 -2.00
N ALA A 322 0.49 7.64 -2.94
CA ALA A 322 -0.66 6.97 -3.56
C ALA A 322 -0.30 5.70 -4.36
N ILE A 323 0.96 5.60 -4.86
CA ILE A 323 1.36 4.54 -5.81
C ILE A 323 1.30 3.14 -5.19
N PRO A 324 1.94 2.87 -4.03
CA PRO A 324 1.87 1.54 -3.40
C PRO A 324 0.43 1.11 -3.11
N SER A 325 -0.38 2.03 -2.63
CA SER A 325 -1.79 1.79 -2.29
C SER A 325 -2.63 1.48 -3.53
N ALA A 326 -2.31 2.11 -4.67
CA ALA A 326 -2.94 1.80 -5.95
C ALA A 326 -2.46 0.46 -6.55
N GLN A 327 -1.20 0.10 -6.36
CA GLN A 327 -0.58 -1.12 -6.92
C GLN A 327 -0.95 -2.40 -6.17
N ASP A 328 -1.22 -2.32 -4.87
CA ASP A 328 -1.53 -3.49 -4.03
C ASP A 328 -2.81 -4.22 -4.44
N ARG A 329 -3.65 -3.55 -5.24
CA ARG A 329 -4.80 -4.13 -5.93
C ARG A 329 -4.43 -5.21 -6.96
N MET A 330 -3.14 -5.48 -7.17
CA MET A 330 -2.64 -6.42 -8.18
C MET A 330 -1.81 -7.59 -7.65
N ALA A 331 -1.40 -7.61 -6.38
CA ALA A 331 -0.39 -8.55 -5.92
C ALA A 331 -1.00 -9.77 -5.19
N ASN A 332 -1.07 -10.88 -5.94
CA ASN A 332 -1.07 -12.23 -5.38
C ASN A 332 0.01 -12.33 -4.28
N PRO A 333 -0.25 -12.93 -3.09
CA PRO A 333 0.70 -13.07 -1.98
C PRO A 333 2.01 -13.84 -2.28
N ARG A 334 2.32 -14.14 -3.54
CA ARG A 334 3.48 -14.92 -3.97
C ARG A 334 4.29 -14.31 -5.12
N HIS A 335 4.13 -13.03 -5.47
CA HIS A 335 4.96 -12.46 -6.54
C HIS A 335 6.33 -11.98 -6.04
N PRO A 336 7.45 -12.43 -6.64
CA PRO A 336 8.76 -11.88 -6.36
C PRO A 336 8.83 -10.43 -6.87
N LYS A 337 9.44 -9.58 -6.05
CA LYS A 337 9.90 -8.22 -6.39
C LYS A 337 10.75 -8.27 -7.67
N PHE A 338 10.78 -7.18 -8.44
CA PHE A 338 11.52 -6.92 -9.69
C PHE A 338 10.73 -7.12 -11.00
N GLU A 339 10.08 -6.05 -11.47
CA GLU A 339 9.86 -5.87 -12.93
C GLU A 339 9.68 -4.40 -13.34
N ILE A 340 9.36 -3.51 -12.38
CA ILE A 340 9.24 -2.06 -12.60
C ILE A 340 10.62 -1.38 -12.79
N ARG A 341 11.74 -2.05 -12.47
CA ARG A 341 13.09 -1.45 -12.49
C ARG A 341 13.61 -1.12 -13.91
N GLN A 342 13.13 -1.80 -14.96
CA GLN A 342 13.76 -1.71 -16.28
C GLN A 342 13.16 -0.63 -17.20
N LYS A 343 11.89 -0.20 -16.97
CA LYS A 343 11.24 0.81 -17.83
C LYS A 343 11.44 2.26 -17.35
N PHE A 344 11.73 2.45 -16.06
CA PHE A 344 11.88 3.78 -15.44
C PHE A 344 13.27 4.43 -15.67
N ILE A 345 14.28 3.66 -16.07
CA ILE A 345 15.66 4.15 -16.22
C ILE A 345 15.89 4.81 -17.60
N ASN A 346 15.05 4.54 -18.59
CA ASN A 346 15.28 4.95 -19.98
C ASN A 346 14.41 6.11 -20.50
N SER A 347 13.50 6.68 -19.70
CA SER A 347 12.65 7.80 -20.13
C SER A 347 13.03 9.09 -19.40
N SER A 348 14.10 9.73 -19.85
CA SER A 348 14.60 10.98 -19.27
C SER A 348 13.71 12.20 -19.59
N ASP A 349 12.82 12.13 -20.58
CA ASP A 349 12.31 13.36 -21.22
C ASP A 349 10.79 13.50 -21.39
N ASP A 350 9.93 12.68 -20.77
CA ASP A 350 8.47 12.95 -20.86
C ASP A 350 7.67 12.57 -19.60
N TYR A 351 7.42 13.59 -18.76
CA TYR A 351 6.62 13.50 -17.53
C TYR A 351 5.13 13.20 -17.79
N LEU A 352 4.62 13.49 -19.00
CA LEU A 352 3.22 13.28 -19.42
C LEU A 352 2.89 11.80 -19.67
N ASP A 353 3.86 11.00 -20.12
CA ASP A 353 3.64 9.59 -20.47
C ASP A 353 3.63 8.69 -19.22
N VAL A 354 4.38 9.07 -18.17
CA VAL A 354 4.41 8.36 -16.87
C VAL A 354 3.06 8.43 -16.17
N THR A 355 2.37 9.58 -16.24
CA THR A 355 1.01 9.73 -15.71
C THR A 355 -0.01 8.90 -16.48
N ASN A 356 0.09 8.84 -17.81
CA ASN A 356 -0.84 8.06 -18.63
C ASN A 356 -0.59 6.54 -18.51
N LEU A 357 0.66 6.10 -18.43
CA LEU A 357 1.00 4.70 -18.17
C LEU A 357 0.54 4.23 -16.78
N ALA A 358 0.65 5.08 -15.75
CA ALA A 358 0.14 4.76 -14.43
C ALA A 358 -1.39 4.68 -14.41
N VAL A 359 -2.08 5.58 -15.13
CA VAL A 359 -3.55 5.58 -15.27
C VAL A 359 -4.04 4.30 -15.98
N ASP A 360 -3.42 3.92 -17.10
CA ASP A 360 -3.79 2.72 -17.86
C ASP A 360 -3.40 1.40 -17.15
N ALA A 361 -2.34 1.40 -16.33
CA ALA A 361 -1.98 0.26 -15.50
C ALA A 361 -2.98 0.03 -14.35
N ILE A 362 -3.66 1.09 -13.90
CA ILE A 362 -4.55 1.05 -12.72
C ILE A 362 -6.02 0.76 -13.10
N ILE A 363 -6.48 1.16 -14.29
CA ILE A 363 -7.83 0.83 -14.77
C ILE A 363 -7.82 -0.59 -15.37
N LYS A 364 -8.01 -1.58 -14.51
CA LYS A 364 -8.29 -2.94 -14.95
C LYS A 364 -9.74 -3.08 -15.36
N MET A 365 -9.95 -3.53 -16.57
CA MET A 365 -11.26 -3.86 -17.11
C MET A 365 -11.47 -5.37 -17.03
N LEU A 366 -12.70 -5.78 -16.75
CA LEU A 366 -13.07 -7.19 -16.77
C LEU A 366 -13.38 -7.62 -18.19
N TYR A 367 -12.71 -8.66 -18.64
CA TYR A 367 -12.94 -9.27 -19.94
C TYR A 367 -13.36 -10.72 -19.80
N GLU A 368 -14.27 -11.13 -20.67
CA GLU A 368 -14.59 -12.52 -20.91
C GLU A 368 -14.16 -12.91 -22.32
N LEU A 369 -13.24 -13.87 -22.38
CA LEU A 369 -12.81 -14.52 -23.61
C LEU A 369 -13.60 -15.80 -23.79
N ILE A 370 -14.27 -15.92 -24.93
CA ILE A 370 -14.84 -17.17 -25.43
C ILE A 370 -13.98 -17.62 -26.61
N ALA A 371 -13.23 -18.69 -26.43
CA ALA A 371 -12.34 -19.22 -27.44
C ALA A 371 -12.90 -20.52 -28.02
N ILE A 372 -12.88 -20.61 -29.35
CA ILE A 372 -13.28 -21.76 -30.14
C ILE A 372 -12.02 -22.29 -30.82
N VAL A 373 -11.53 -23.42 -30.33
CA VAL A 373 -10.32 -24.09 -30.82
C VAL A 373 -10.72 -25.26 -31.71
N ARG A 374 -9.85 -25.64 -32.64
CA ARG A 374 -10.00 -26.89 -33.39
C ARG A 374 -10.22 -28.08 -32.44
N PRO A 375 -11.21 -28.95 -32.70
CA PRO A 375 -11.39 -30.17 -31.93
C PRO A 375 -10.30 -31.19 -32.30
N GLY A 376 -9.78 -31.92 -31.32
CA GLY A 376 -8.81 -32.99 -31.55
C GLY A 376 -8.04 -33.38 -30.30
N SER A 377 -7.45 -32.40 -29.61
CA SER A 377 -6.64 -32.64 -28.41
C SER A 377 -6.96 -31.62 -27.31
N LEU A 378 -7.32 -32.12 -26.12
CA LEU A 378 -7.46 -31.29 -24.92
C LEU A 378 -6.14 -30.58 -24.56
N LEU A 379 -5.01 -31.17 -24.95
CA LEU A 379 -3.68 -30.67 -24.65
C LEU A 379 -3.42 -29.35 -25.41
N GLU A 380 -3.87 -29.25 -26.66
CA GLU A 380 -3.80 -28.01 -27.45
C GLU A 380 -4.65 -26.90 -26.82
N VAL A 381 -5.86 -27.23 -26.36
CA VAL A 381 -6.74 -26.28 -25.67
C VAL A 381 -6.08 -25.77 -24.38
N LYS A 382 -5.45 -26.67 -23.62
CA LYS A 382 -4.73 -26.34 -22.39
C LYS A 382 -3.53 -25.43 -22.67
N GLU A 383 -2.75 -25.68 -23.72
CA GLU A 383 -1.60 -24.84 -24.11
C GLU A 383 -2.03 -23.42 -24.48
N ILE A 384 -3.12 -23.28 -25.25
CA ILE A 384 -3.65 -21.97 -25.63
C ILE A 384 -4.15 -21.23 -24.37
N ALA A 385 -4.91 -21.90 -23.51
CA ALA A 385 -5.37 -21.34 -22.25
C ALA A 385 -4.20 -20.95 -21.33
N GLN A 386 -3.15 -21.76 -21.24
CA GLN A 386 -1.94 -21.46 -20.47
C GLN A 386 -1.18 -20.26 -21.06
N THR A 387 -1.10 -20.14 -22.38
CA THR A 387 -0.44 -19.03 -23.06
C THR A 387 -1.15 -17.71 -22.74
N VAL A 388 -2.48 -17.68 -22.91
CA VAL A 388 -3.29 -16.49 -22.59
C VAL A 388 -3.25 -16.17 -21.10
N GLY A 389 -3.44 -17.17 -20.24
CA GLY A 389 -3.41 -16.98 -18.79
C GLY A 389 -2.04 -16.48 -18.32
N SER A 390 -0.96 -17.02 -18.85
CA SER A 390 0.40 -16.55 -18.54
C SER A 390 0.63 -15.12 -19.03
N LEU A 391 0.15 -14.77 -20.21
CA LEU A 391 0.27 -13.41 -20.75
C LEU A 391 -0.45 -12.40 -19.86
N VAL A 392 -1.66 -12.73 -19.40
CA VAL A 392 -2.44 -11.91 -18.47
C VAL A 392 -1.69 -11.77 -17.13
N LEU A 393 -1.26 -12.88 -16.53
CA LEU A 393 -0.61 -12.89 -15.22
C LEU A 393 0.75 -12.16 -15.22
N LYS A 394 1.59 -12.39 -16.24
CA LYS A 394 2.90 -11.73 -16.37
C LYS A 394 2.80 -10.22 -16.53
N ASN A 395 1.69 -9.73 -17.08
CA ASN A 395 1.46 -8.29 -17.26
C ASN A 395 0.54 -7.70 -16.18
N GLY A 396 0.50 -8.31 -14.99
CA GLY A 396 -0.22 -7.78 -13.83
C GLY A 396 -1.74 -7.93 -13.87
N GLY A 397 -2.29 -8.65 -14.85
CA GLY A 397 -3.70 -9.02 -14.90
C GLY A 397 -4.04 -10.16 -13.93
N VAL A 398 -5.33 -10.35 -13.63
CA VAL A 398 -5.84 -11.41 -12.74
C VAL A 398 -6.79 -12.30 -13.53
N VAL A 399 -6.55 -13.62 -13.53
CA VAL A 399 -7.49 -14.59 -14.10
C VAL A 399 -8.50 -14.99 -13.02
N ARG A 400 -9.77 -14.65 -13.21
CA ARG A 400 -10.85 -14.96 -12.26
C ARG A 400 -11.33 -16.40 -12.36
N GLY A 401 -11.22 -17.00 -13.55
CA GLY A 401 -11.57 -18.39 -13.74
C GLY A 401 -11.50 -18.83 -15.19
N LEU A 402 -11.44 -20.14 -15.35
CA LEU A 402 -11.42 -20.83 -16.62
C LEU A 402 -12.48 -21.93 -16.57
N ALA A 403 -13.33 -22.00 -17.60
CA ALA A 403 -14.31 -23.05 -17.76
C ALA A 403 -14.10 -23.73 -19.12
N ASN A 404 -13.92 -25.06 -19.09
CA ASN A 404 -13.93 -25.87 -20.30
C ASN A 404 -15.37 -26.27 -20.60
N TRP A 405 -15.91 -25.85 -21.74
CA TRP A 405 -17.27 -26.18 -22.15
C TRP A 405 -17.32 -27.47 -22.99
N GLY A 406 -16.20 -27.84 -23.62
CA GLY A 406 -16.11 -29.06 -24.44
C GLY A 406 -16.39 -28.81 -25.91
N VAL A 407 -16.62 -29.88 -26.66
CA VAL A 407 -16.79 -29.82 -28.11
C VAL A 407 -18.27 -29.70 -28.48
N PHE A 408 -18.61 -28.67 -29.26
CA PHE A 408 -19.96 -28.46 -29.79
C PHE A 408 -19.91 -28.19 -31.29
N SER A 409 -21.06 -28.37 -31.95
CA SER A 409 -21.26 -27.92 -33.33
C SER A 409 -21.17 -26.39 -33.42
N LEU A 410 -20.59 -25.91 -34.51
CA LEU A 410 -20.56 -24.48 -34.83
C LEU A 410 -21.91 -24.08 -35.42
N PRO A 411 -22.45 -22.89 -35.08
CA PRO A 411 -23.73 -22.41 -35.63
C PRO A 411 -23.78 -22.39 -37.16
N LYS A 412 -22.62 -22.15 -37.78
CA LYS A 412 -22.39 -22.27 -39.23
C LYS A 412 -20.99 -22.84 -39.46
N PRO A 413 -20.77 -23.62 -40.53
CA PRO A 413 -19.42 -24.08 -40.87
C PRO A 413 -18.48 -22.90 -41.13
N ILE A 414 -17.30 -22.90 -40.51
CA ILE A 414 -16.31 -21.81 -40.63
C ILE A 414 -15.07 -22.35 -41.34
N SER A 415 -14.64 -21.71 -42.42
CA SER A 415 -13.37 -22.02 -43.09
C SER A 415 -12.26 -21.11 -42.59
N VAL A 416 -11.33 -21.66 -41.82
CA VAL A 416 -10.15 -20.95 -41.28
C VAL A 416 -8.93 -21.84 -41.48
N HIS A 417 -7.76 -21.26 -41.77
CA HIS A 417 -6.51 -21.99 -42.01
C HIS A 417 -6.66 -23.13 -43.05
N GLN A 418 -7.33 -22.81 -44.17
CA GLN A 418 -7.58 -23.73 -45.30
C GLN A 418 -8.39 -24.99 -44.96
N MET A 419 -9.05 -25.04 -43.79
CA MET A 419 -9.87 -26.17 -43.36
C MET A 419 -11.27 -25.71 -42.96
N LYS A 420 -12.27 -26.51 -43.32
CA LYS A 420 -13.67 -26.26 -42.99
C LYS A 420 -14.02 -26.95 -41.68
N HIS A 421 -14.38 -26.16 -40.68
CA HIS A 421 -14.76 -26.62 -39.36
C HIS A 421 -16.27 -26.65 -39.20
N THR A 422 -16.81 -27.77 -38.71
CA THR A 422 -18.22 -27.93 -38.32
C THR A 422 -18.40 -28.06 -36.81
N HIS A 423 -17.34 -28.40 -36.09
CA HIS A 423 -17.28 -28.51 -34.64
C HIS A 423 -16.09 -27.73 -34.09
N GLY A 424 -16.21 -27.24 -32.86
CA GLY A 424 -15.16 -26.50 -32.16
C GLY A 424 -15.15 -26.88 -30.68
N HIS A 425 -13.96 -26.84 -30.08
CA HIS A 425 -13.77 -26.98 -28.64
C HIS A 425 -13.88 -25.59 -27.99
N TYR A 426 -14.85 -25.42 -27.11
CA TYR A 426 -15.15 -24.16 -26.43
C TYR A 426 -14.49 -24.12 -25.06
N PHE A 427 -13.80 -23.02 -24.77
CA PHE A 427 -13.43 -22.67 -23.41
C PHE A 427 -13.65 -21.18 -23.17
N VAL A 428 -13.92 -20.86 -21.91
CA VAL A 428 -14.13 -19.49 -21.46
C VAL A 428 -13.09 -19.14 -20.41
N MET A 429 -12.50 -17.96 -20.54
CA MET A 429 -11.62 -17.39 -19.54
C MET A 429 -12.11 -15.99 -19.18
N ARG A 430 -12.29 -15.74 -17.88
CA ARG A 430 -12.62 -14.41 -17.37
C ARG A 430 -11.41 -13.84 -16.65
N TYR A 431 -11.03 -12.61 -16.98
CA TYR A 431 -9.85 -11.98 -16.41
C TYR A 431 -9.95 -10.45 -16.33
N ASP A 432 -9.30 -9.86 -15.34
CA ASP A 432 -9.07 -8.43 -15.21
C ASP A 432 -7.72 -8.08 -15.83
N ALA A 433 -7.70 -7.15 -16.78
CA ALA A 433 -6.47 -6.68 -17.38
C ALA A 433 -6.57 -5.23 -17.83
N ALA A 434 -5.42 -4.57 -17.96
CA ALA A 434 -5.34 -3.29 -18.66
C ALA A 434 -5.78 -3.45 -20.13
N SER A 435 -6.30 -2.39 -20.75
CA SER A 435 -6.72 -2.35 -22.16
C SER A 435 -5.61 -2.84 -23.11
N LYS A 436 -4.36 -2.44 -22.84
CA LYS A 436 -3.17 -2.86 -23.60
C LYS A 436 -2.92 -4.37 -23.52
N VAL A 437 -2.95 -4.93 -22.31
CA VAL A 437 -2.75 -6.39 -22.11
C VAL A 437 -3.87 -7.18 -22.79
N HIS A 438 -5.10 -6.68 -22.75
CA HIS A 438 -6.20 -7.28 -23.50
C HIS A 438 -5.96 -7.24 -25.01
N GLN A 439 -5.44 -6.14 -25.54
CA GLN A 439 -5.08 -6.04 -26.96
C GLN A 439 -3.97 -7.03 -27.33
N ASP A 440 -2.98 -7.22 -26.47
CA ASP A 440 -1.94 -8.23 -26.67
C ASP A 440 -2.53 -9.64 -26.71
N VAL A 441 -3.44 -9.97 -25.78
CA VAL A 441 -4.18 -11.26 -25.81
C VAL A 441 -4.93 -11.45 -27.13
N ARG A 442 -5.63 -10.42 -27.63
CA ARG A 442 -6.34 -10.49 -28.92
C ARG A 442 -5.37 -10.75 -30.07
N ASN A 443 -4.22 -10.09 -30.07
CA ASN A 443 -3.20 -10.25 -31.09
C ASN A 443 -2.61 -11.68 -31.06
N THR A 444 -2.27 -12.19 -29.87
CA THR A 444 -1.76 -13.56 -29.69
C THR A 444 -2.76 -14.60 -30.20
N LEU A 445 -4.04 -14.47 -29.82
CA LEU A 445 -5.07 -15.44 -30.24
C LEU A 445 -5.41 -15.37 -31.73
N ARG A 446 -5.26 -14.20 -32.36
CA ARG A 446 -5.44 -14.04 -33.81
C ARG A 446 -4.35 -14.74 -34.61
N LEU A 447 -3.15 -14.87 -34.05
CA LEU A 447 -2.00 -15.52 -34.69
C LEU A 447 -1.94 -17.02 -34.40
N GLU A 448 -2.75 -17.53 -33.47
CA GLU A 448 -2.74 -18.93 -33.08
C GLU A 448 -3.39 -19.82 -34.17
N PRO A 449 -2.63 -20.69 -34.87
CA PRO A 449 -3.12 -21.45 -36.02
C PRO A 449 -4.20 -22.49 -35.67
N ARG A 450 -4.30 -22.87 -34.38
CA ARG A 450 -5.31 -23.82 -33.89
C ARG A 450 -6.63 -23.13 -33.51
N MET A 451 -6.67 -21.80 -33.53
CA MET A 451 -7.83 -21.01 -33.17
C MET A 451 -8.82 -20.92 -34.34
N ILE A 452 -10.07 -21.35 -34.14
CA ILE A 452 -11.15 -21.16 -35.13
C ILE A 452 -11.72 -19.74 -34.95
N ARG A 453 -11.98 -19.33 -33.71
CA ARG A 453 -12.53 -18.00 -33.39
C ARG A 453 -12.26 -17.63 -31.94
N ALA A 454 -11.86 -16.39 -31.69
CA ALA A 454 -11.84 -15.80 -30.36
C ALA A 454 -12.84 -14.64 -30.28
N ALA A 455 -13.75 -14.67 -29.32
CA ALA A 455 -14.67 -13.58 -29.00
C ALA A 455 -14.30 -13.00 -27.64
N HIS A 456 -14.37 -11.68 -27.53
CA HIS A 456 -14.02 -10.95 -26.33
C HIS A 456 -15.16 -10.02 -25.98
N VAL A 457 -15.59 -10.07 -24.72
CA VAL A 457 -16.65 -9.20 -24.18
C VAL A 457 -16.05 -8.43 -23.01
N LYS A 458 -16.14 -7.11 -23.07
CA LYS A 458 -15.87 -6.26 -21.90
C LYS A 458 -17.10 -6.32 -21.00
N LEU A 459 -16.93 -6.79 -19.78
CA LEU A 459 -18.00 -6.94 -18.80
C LEU A 459 -18.04 -5.71 -17.87
N GLY A 460 -19.25 -5.26 -17.56
CA GLY A 460 -19.50 -4.11 -16.68
C GLY A 460 -19.20 -2.74 -17.32
N ASP A 461 -19.43 -1.70 -16.52
CA ASP A 461 -19.24 -0.29 -16.86
C ASP A 461 -17.86 0.25 -16.42
N GLY A 462 -17.00 -0.60 -15.86
CA GLY A 462 -15.72 -0.22 -15.28
C GLY A 462 -15.79 0.19 -13.80
N LYS A 463 -16.99 0.20 -13.18
CA LYS A 463 -17.16 0.42 -11.75
C LYS A 463 -16.93 -0.85 -10.96
N LEU A 464 -16.21 -0.73 -9.85
CA LEU A 464 -15.74 -1.88 -9.08
C LEU A 464 -16.88 -2.73 -8.49
N GLU A 465 -17.94 -2.07 -8.01
CA GLU A 465 -19.13 -2.71 -7.43
C GLU A 465 -19.84 -3.64 -8.43
N THR A 466 -19.97 -3.18 -9.69
CA THR A 466 -20.60 -3.95 -10.76
C THR A 466 -19.69 -5.11 -11.17
N LEU A 467 -18.37 -4.89 -11.21
CA LEU A 467 -17.38 -5.89 -11.55
C LEU A 467 -17.29 -7.02 -10.52
N ALA A 468 -17.42 -6.74 -9.22
CA ALA A 468 -17.31 -7.73 -8.15
C ALA A 468 -18.37 -8.83 -8.20
N ARG A 469 -19.56 -8.52 -8.73
CA ARG A 469 -20.67 -9.48 -8.91
C ARG A 469 -20.34 -10.60 -9.89
N PHE A 470 -19.33 -10.41 -10.74
CA PHE A 470 -18.89 -11.39 -11.72
C PHE A 470 -17.82 -12.33 -11.14
N GLY A 471 -18.27 -13.48 -10.63
CA GLY A 471 -17.41 -14.59 -10.20
C GLY A 471 -16.76 -15.37 -11.38
N PRO A 472 -16.20 -16.56 -11.13
CA PRO A 472 -15.69 -17.42 -12.20
C PRO A 472 -16.82 -17.76 -13.21
N PRO A 473 -16.50 -17.97 -14.50
CA PRO A 473 -17.49 -18.40 -15.48
C PRO A 473 -18.11 -19.73 -15.02
N LYS A 474 -19.40 -19.73 -14.72
CA LYS A 474 -20.15 -20.93 -14.31
C LYS A 474 -20.69 -21.61 -15.57
N TRP A 475 -20.42 -22.91 -15.72
CA TRP A 475 -21.07 -23.72 -16.74
C TRP A 475 -22.09 -24.65 -16.10
N LYS A 476 -23.33 -24.64 -16.59
CA LYS A 476 -24.35 -25.64 -16.24
C LYS A 476 -24.20 -26.81 -17.21
N THR A 477 -23.74 -27.95 -16.70
CA THR A 477 -23.67 -29.22 -17.45
C THR A 477 -25.05 -29.83 -17.71
N THR A 478 -26.11 -29.32 -17.10
CA THR A 478 -27.49 -29.78 -17.33
C THR A 478 -28.19 -28.84 -18.30
N GLY A 479 -28.26 -29.26 -19.56
CA GLY A 479 -29.24 -28.73 -20.51
C GLY A 479 -30.64 -29.14 -20.06
N SER A 480 -31.35 -28.21 -19.44
CA SER A 480 -32.80 -28.21 -19.32
C SER A 480 -33.19 -26.73 -19.26
N GLU A 481 -33.92 -26.29 -20.29
CA GLU A 481 -34.45 -24.95 -20.54
C GLU A 481 -33.48 -23.94 -21.18
N ALA A 482 -33.32 -24.09 -22.50
CA ALA A 482 -33.55 -23.02 -23.48
C ALA A 482 -33.94 -23.64 -24.82
#